data_AF-A0A938LIE9-F1
#
_entry.id   AF-A0A938LIE9-F1
#
_cell.length_a   1.000
_cell.length_b   1.000
_cell.length_c   1.000
_cell.angle_alpha   90.00
_cell.angle_beta   90.00
_cell.angle_gamma   90.00
#
_symmetry.space_group_name_H-M   'P 1'
#
loop_
_entity.id
_entity.type
_entity.pdbx_description
1 polymer ?
#
loop_
_entity_poly.entity_id
_entity_poly.type
_entity_poly.pdbx_seq_one_letter_code
_entity_poly.pdbx_strand_id
1 'polypeptide(L)'
;MTFVTFRLTDSMPKFVVERWLAELREWLEGNRVDLGPLDSERRATAARDRRVDELPKHLRRAFVKFKNQRWHEHLDDCHGSCLLRRPEFGTIVADSLLKFNEDRYDIDRFVVMPNHVHLLVQMRVGWRLREQCESWMRFTARRINALRKIVGKVWSEPFDHIVRNEGQFEYLRRYIEENPANAKLSDEDYLLWVHGSGFVLSHASPRRVTRDGDWG
;
A
#
# COMPACT_ATOMS: atom_id res chain seq x y z
N MET A 1 13.94 1.39 8.77
CA MET A 1 12.52 1.65 8.48
C MET A 1 12.18 0.96 7.17
N THR A 2 11.02 0.33 7.07
CA THR A 2 10.58 -0.39 5.88
C THR A 2 9.15 0.02 5.55
N PHE A 3 8.91 0.31 4.27
CA PHE A 3 7.56 0.47 3.73
C PHE A 3 7.01 -0.89 3.36
N VAL A 4 5.77 -1.18 3.75
CA VAL A 4 5.12 -2.44 3.43
C VAL A 4 3.73 -2.17 2.87
N THR A 5 3.32 -3.02 1.93
CA THR A 5 1.96 -3.04 1.39
C THR A 5 1.34 -4.44 1.52
N PHE A 6 0.16 -4.53 2.12
CA PHE A 6 -0.72 -5.71 2.05
C PHE A 6 -1.88 -5.39 1.13
N ARG A 7 -2.21 -6.25 0.17
CA ARG A 7 -3.36 -6.00 -0.72
C ARG A 7 -4.29 -7.20 -0.77
N LEU A 8 -5.59 -6.95 -0.93
CA LEU A 8 -6.56 -8.02 -1.15
C LEU A 8 -6.22 -8.79 -2.43
N THR A 9 -6.61 -10.06 -2.52
CA THR A 9 -6.33 -10.89 -3.70
C THR A 9 -6.94 -10.34 -4.99
N ASP A 10 -8.07 -9.65 -4.88
CA ASP A 10 -8.87 -9.08 -5.98
C ASP A 10 -8.66 -7.57 -6.18
N SER A 11 -7.72 -6.95 -5.45
CA SER A 11 -7.41 -5.51 -5.58
C SER A 11 -6.86 -5.11 -6.95
N MET A 12 -6.30 -6.07 -7.69
CA MET A 12 -5.80 -5.91 -9.06
C MET A 12 -6.54 -6.89 -9.97
N PRO A 13 -7.83 -6.63 -10.29
CA PRO A 13 -8.62 -7.50 -11.15
C PRO A 13 -8.07 -7.51 -12.58
N LYS A 14 -8.46 -8.51 -13.36
CA LYS A 14 -7.91 -8.78 -14.71
C LYS A 14 -7.86 -7.53 -15.60
N PHE A 15 -8.94 -6.74 -15.65
CA PHE A 15 -9.00 -5.55 -16.50
C PHE A 15 -8.00 -4.45 -16.08
N VAL A 16 -7.68 -4.34 -14.80
CA VAL A 16 -6.69 -3.39 -14.27
C VAL A 16 -5.28 -3.87 -14.64
N VAL A 17 -5.02 -5.16 -14.46
CA VAL A 17 -3.75 -5.77 -14.88
C VAL A 17 -3.55 -5.62 -16.39
N GLU A 18 -4.58 -5.82 -17.20
CA GLU A 18 -4.52 -5.62 -18.65
C GLU A 18 -4.22 -4.17 -19.04
N ARG A 19 -4.83 -3.19 -18.35
CA ARG A 19 -4.53 -1.76 -18.53
C ARG A 19 -3.08 -1.44 -18.16
N TRP A 20 -2.63 -1.89 -17.00
CA TRP A 20 -1.24 -1.72 -16.58
C TRP A 20 -0.26 -2.35 -17.58
N LEU A 21 -0.53 -3.56 -18.07
CA LEU A 21 0.31 -4.21 -19.10
C LEU A 21 0.32 -3.42 -20.41
N ALA A 22 -0.79 -2.80 -20.82
CA ALA A 22 -0.84 -1.95 -22.01
C ALA A 22 0.07 -0.72 -21.85
N GLU A 23 0.02 -0.05 -20.70
CA GLU A 23 0.89 1.10 -20.39
C GLU A 23 2.38 0.71 -20.38
N LEU A 24 2.71 -0.49 -19.87
CA LEU A 24 4.08 -1.00 -19.96
C LEU A 24 4.51 -1.22 -21.41
N ARG A 25 3.64 -1.73 -22.28
CA ARG A 25 3.96 -1.92 -23.70
C ARG A 25 4.20 -0.59 -24.39
N GLU A 26 3.36 0.40 -24.15
CA GLU A 26 3.53 1.77 -24.68
C GLU A 26 4.86 2.38 -24.23
N TRP A 27 5.22 2.23 -22.94
CA TRP A 27 6.50 2.70 -22.44
C TRP A 27 7.68 2.00 -23.12
N LEU A 28 7.61 0.68 -23.28
CA LEU A 28 8.65 -0.12 -23.92
C LEU A 28 8.84 0.26 -25.39
N GLU A 29 7.74 0.41 -26.13
CA GLU A 29 7.75 0.86 -27.52
C GLU A 29 8.35 2.27 -27.65
N GLY A 30 7.89 3.21 -26.82
CA GLY A 30 8.40 4.59 -26.80
C GLY A 30 9.89 4.70 -26.47
N ASN A 31 10.43 3.73 -25.72
CA ASN A 31 11.85 3.66 -25.37
C ASN A 31 12.65 2.67 -26.24
N ARG A 32 12.04 2.06 -27.26
CA ARG A 32 12.64 1.04 -28.14
C ARG A 32 13.27 -0.13 -27.38
N VAL A 33 12.61 -0.58 -26.32
CA VAL A 33 13.04 -1.71 -25.50
C VAL A 33 12.16 -2.92 -25.77
N ASP A 34 12.76 -4.05 -26.13
CA ASP A 34 12.05 -5.33 -26.23
C ASP A 34 12.38 -6.23 -25.03
N LEU A 35 11.39 -6.41 -24.14
CA LEU A 35 11.48 -7.36 -23.03
C LEU A 35 10.80 -8.69 -23.33
N GLY A 36 10.22 -8.87 -24.52
CA GLY A 36 9.35 -9.99 -24.88
C GLY A 36 7.93 -9.85 -24.33
N PRO A 37 7.15 -10.95 -24.36
CA PRO A 37 5.74 -10.92 -23.97
C PRO A 37 5.50 -10.42 -22.54
N LEU A 38 4.47 -9.58 -22.40
CA LEU A 38 3.93 -9.12 -21.12
C LEU A 38 2.55 -9.76 -20.92
N ASP A 39 2.53 -10.92 -20.25
CA ASP A 39 1.44 -11.89 -20.22
C ASP A 39 0.76 -12.04 -18.86
N SER A 40 1.40 -11.64 -17.74
CA SER A 40 0.74 -11.61 -16.43
C SER A 40 1.41 -10.70 -15.40
N GLU A 41 0.65 -10.33 -14.36
CA GLU A 41 1.16 -9.71 -13.14
C GLU A 41 2.23 -10.59 -12.46
N ARG A 42 1.88 -11.86 -12.19
CA ARG A 42 2.62 -12.72 -11.26
C ARG A 42 3.85 -13.40 -11.86
N ARG A 43 4.12 -13.24 -13.16
CA ARG A 43 5.31 -13.80 -13.78
C ARG A 43 6.06 -12.69 -14.52
N ALA A 44 7.01 -12.09 -13.83
CA ALA A 44 8.28 -11.94 -14.51
C ALA A 44 8.81 -13.35 -14.68
N THR A 45 8.84 -13.84 -15.91
CA THR A 45 9.63 -15.02 -16.18
C THR A 45 11.08 -14.67 -15.82
N ALA A 46 11.85 -15.64 -15.32
CA ALA A 46 13.28 -15.41 -15.07
C ALA A 46 14.01 -14.86 -16.33
N ALA A 47 13.46 -15.12 -17.52
CA ALA A 47 13.93 -14.52 -18.76
C ALA A 47 13.66 -12.99 -18.85
N ARG A 48 12.48 -12.51 -18.44
CA ARG A 48 12.16 -11.08 -18.42
C ARG A 48 13.04 -10.33 -17.43
N ASP A 49 13.23 -10.87 -16.23
CA ASP A 49 14.07 -10.21 -15.22
C ASP A 49 15.51 -10.07 -15.71
N ARG A 50 16.08 -11.11 -16.33
CA ARG A 50 17.40 -11.03 -16.98
C ARG A 50 17.48 -9.94 -18.04
N ARG A 51 16.48 -9.84 -18.92
CA ARG A 51 16.44 -8.79 -19.96
C ARG A 51 16.37 -7.39 -19.35
N VAL A 52 15.61 -7.21 -18.27
CA VAL A 52 15.57 -5.95 -17.53
C VAL A 52 16.94 -5.62 -16.92
N ASP A 53 17.64 -6.61 -16.39
CA ASP A 53 18.97 -6.44 -15.80
C ASP A 53 20.04 -6.08 -16.86
N GLU A 54 19.91 -6.59 -18.08
CA GLU A 54 20.76 -6.30 -19.24
C GLU A 54 20.55 -4.88 -19.80
N LEU A 55 19.46 -4.18 -19.45
CA LEU A 55 19.23 -2.81 -19.91
C LEU A 55 20.30 -1.84 -19.40
N PRO A 56 20.64 -0.80 -20.20
CA PRO A 56 21.42 0.33 -19.71
C PRO A 56 20.86 0.86 -18.38
N LYS A 57 21.75 1.14 -17.43
CA LYS A 57 21.38 1.50 -16.04
C LYS A 57 20.29 2.59 -15.95
N HIS A 58 20.32 3.58 -16.84
CA HIS A 58 19.32 4.65 -16.87
C HIS A 58 17.94 4.14 -17.33
N LEU A 59 17.88 3.32 -18.39
CA LEU A 59 16.64 2.69 -18.87
C LEU A 59 16.08 1.70 -17.85
N ARG A 60 16.93 0.86 -17.24
CA ARG A 60 16.51 -0.07 -16.18
C ARG A 60 15.84 0.68 -15.03
N ARG A 61 16.47 1.77 -14.56
CA ARG A 61 15.92 2.61 -13.48
C ARG A 61 14.61 3.27 -13.89
N ALA A 62 14.54 3.82 -15.10
CA ALA A 62 13.35 4.47 -15.62
C ALA A 62 12.18 3.48 -15.75
N PHE A 63 12.44 2.28 -16.30
CA PHE A 63 11.46 1.22 -16.44
C PHE A 63 10.94 0.73 -15.09
N VAL A 64 11.83 0.40 -14.14
CA VAL A 64 11.42 -0.07 -12.80
C VAL A 64 10.62 1.01 -12.07
N LYS A 65 11.03 2.28 -12.18
CA LYS A 65 10.29 3.41 -11.60
C LYS A 65 8.89 3.51 -12.22
N PHE A 66 8.80 3.57 -13.55
CA PHE A 66 7.53 3.66 -14.26
C PHE A 66 6.60 2.49 -13.92
N LYS A 67 7.12 1.26 -14.01
CA LYS A 67 6.39 0.03 -13.72
C LYS A 67 5.78 0.05 -12.31
N ASN A 68 6.59 0.37 -11.31
CA ASN A 68 6.14 0.38 -9.91
C ASN A 68 5.19 1.55 -9.66
N GLN A 69 5.44 2.72 -10.23
CA GLN A 69 4.56 3.89 -10.09
C GLN A 69 3.16 3.59 -10.63
N ARG A 70 3.05 3.10 -11.88
CA ARG A 70 1.75 2.74 -12.46
C ARG A 70 1.06 1.64 -11.68
N TRP A 71 1.82 0.67 -11.16
CA TRP A 71 1.27 -0.39 -10.31
C TRP A 71 0.58 0.18 -9.05
N HIS A 72 1.26 1.09 -8.35
CA HIS A 72 0.71 1.75 -7.16
C HIS A 72 -0.50 2.61 -7.49
N GLU A 73 -0.43 3.41 -8.56
CA GLU A 73 -1.56 4.23 -9.02
C GLU A 73 -2.82 3.38 -9.28
N HIS A 74 -2.70 2.26 -10.00
CA HIS A 74 -3.82 1.34 -10.24
C HIS A 74 -4.32 0.64 -8.96
N LEU A 75 -3.45 0.41 -7.98
CA LEU A 75 -3.83 -0.18 -6.69
C LEU A 75 -4.61 0.83 -5.84
N ASP A 76 -4.17 2.09 -5.85
CA ASP A 76 -4.72 3.21 -5.08
C ASP A 76 -6.15 3.58 -5.55
N ASP A 77 -6.49 3.30 -6.81
CA ASP A 77 -7.84 3.44 -7.38
C ASP A 77 -8.91 2.54 -6.72
N CYS A 78 -8.54 1.70 -5.75
CA CYS A 78 -9.47 0.92 -4.93
C CYS A 78 -10.39 0.01 -5.75
N HIS A 79 -9.83 -0.76 -6.69
CA HIS A 79 -10.57 -1.79 -7.43
C HIS A 79 -10.82 -3.07 -6.60
N GLY A 80 -11.71 -3.93 -7.12
CA GLY A 80 -12.09 -5.20 -6.49
C GLY A 80 -13.25 -5.05 -5.51
N SER A 81 -13.40 -5.99 -4.59
CA SER A 81 -14.50 -6.02 -3.61
C SER A 81 -14.43 -4.93 -2.55
N CYS A 82 -13.29 -4.24 -2.41
CA CYS A 82 -13.09 -3.21 -1.38
C CYS A 82 -13.46 -3.70 0.03
N LEU A 83 -13.07 -4.93 0.37
CA LEU A 83 -13.49 -5.57 1.60
C LEU A 83 -13.21 -4.72 2.85
N LEU A 84 -12.07 -4.03 2.90
CA LEU A 84 -11.64 -3.26 4.06
C LEU A 84 -12.37 -1.93 4.22
N ARG A 85 -13.16 -1.50 3.21
CA ARG A 85 -14.06 -0.34 3.32
C ARG A 85 -15.12 -0.55 4.39
N ARG A 86 -15.46 -1.80 4.70
CA ARG A 86 -16.36 -2.11 5.82
C ARG A 86 -15.60 -1.88 7.12
N PRO A 87 -16.07 -0.98 8.01
CA PRO A 87 -15.34 -0.63 9.23
C PRO A 87 -14.95 -1.85 10.08
N GLU A 88 -15.85 -2.83 10.18
CA GLU A 88 -15.61 -4.08 10.92
C GLU A 88 -14.36 -4.85 10.45
N PHE A 89 -14.04 -4.82 9.14
CA PHE A 89 -12.88 -5.50 8.58
C PHE A 89 -11.64 -4.62 8.60
N GLY A 90 -11.78 -3.31 8.36
CA GLY A 90 -10.70 -2.35 8.52
C GLY A 90 -10.15 -2.33 9.96
N THR A 91 -11.04 -2.31 10.96
CA THR A 91 -10.66 -2.30 12.38
C THR A 91 -9.91 -3.57 12.78
N ILE A 92 -10.30 -4.76 12.28
CA ILE A 92 -9.55 -6.00 12.52
C ILE A 92 -8.09 -5.88 12.08
N VAL A 93 -7.85 -5.22 10.95
CA VAL A 93 -6.50 -5.02 10.42
C VAL A 93 -5.76 -4.00 11.27
N ALA A 94 -6.35 -2.84 11.53
CA ALA A 94 -5.74 -1.80 12.34
C ALA A 94 -5.36 -2.29 13.75
N ASP A 95 -6.28 -2.98 14.44
CA ASP A 95 -6.03 -3.57 15.76
C ASP A 95 -4.89 -4.60 15.72
N SER A 96 -4.85 -5.41 14.65
CA SER A 96 -3.79 -6.40 14.47
C SER A 96 -2.41 -5.74 14.25
N LEU A 97 -2.35 -4.60 13.57
CA LEU A 97 -1.12 -3.83 13.40
C LEU A 97 -0.67 -3.22 14.73
N LEU A 98 -1.60 -2.63 15.49
CA LEU A 98 -1.27 -1.95 16.75
C LEU A 98 -1.00 -2.90 17.92
N LYS A 99 -1.42 -4.17 17.86
CA LYS A 99 -1.33 -5.14 18.96
C LYS A 99 0.05 -5.27 19.61
N PHE A 100 1.11 -5.20 18.81
CA PHE A 100 2.50 -5.33 19.27
C PHE A 100 3.36 -4.11 18.88
N ASN A 101 2.72 -2.98 18.58
CA ASN A 101 3.43 -1.72 18.37
C ASN A 101 4.20 -1.35 19.65
N GLU A 102 5.43 -0.86 19.49
CA GLU A 102 6.39 -0.55 20.57
C GLU A 102 6.94 -1.74 21.36
N ASP A 103 6.52 -2.97 21.03
CA ASP A 103 7.03 -4.23 21.58
C ASP A 103 7.89 -4.98 20.55
N ARG A 104 7.26 -5.42 19.45
CA ARG A 104 7.95 -6.20 18.39
C ARG A 104 8.47 -5.35 17.25
N TYR A 105 7.83 -4.20 17.06
CA TYR A 105 8.09 -3.27 15.97
C TYR A 105 7.53 -1.90 16.33
N ASP A 106 8.08 -0.86 15.71
CA ASP A 106 7.60 0.51 15.82
C ASP A 106 6.95 0.91 14.51
N ILE A 107 5.67 1.28 14.56
CA ILE A 107 4.92 1.82 13.44
C ILE A 107 5.07 3.34 13.48
N ASP A 108 5.52 3.94 12.38
CA ASP A 108 5.48 5.40 12.19
C ASP A 108 4.07 5.85 11.79
N ARG A 109 3.47 5.16 10.81
CA ARG A 109 2.09 5.36 10.37
C ARG A 109 1.61 4.21 9.50
N PHE A 110 0.29 4.09 9.37
CA PHE A 110 -0.32 3.26 8.36
C PHE A 110 -1.65 3.85 7.88
N VAL A 111 -2.05 3.46 6.68
CA VAL A 111 -3.41 3.63 6.18
C VAL A 111 -3.98 2.29 5.78
N VAL A 112 -5.17 1.98 6.28
CA VAL A 112 -6.01 0.87 5.79
C VAL A 112 -6.95 1.44 4.74
N MET A 113 -6.61 1.21 3.48
CA MET A 113 -7.41 1.59 2.32
C MET A 113 -8.47 0.50 2.04
N PRO A 114 -9.53 0.80 1.26
CA PRO A 114 -10.59 -0.15 0.93
C PRO A 114 -10.14 -1.53 0.45
N ASN A 115 -9.04 -1.62 -0.31
CA ASN A 115 -8.56 -2.88 -0.88
C ASN A 115 -7.10 -3.23 -0.53
N HIS A 116 -6.41 -2.41 0.26
CA HIS A 116 -5.01 -2.60 0.62
C HIS A 116 -4.62 -1.83 1.88
N VAL A 117 -3.38 -1.97 2.33
CA VAL A 117 -2.80 -1.31 3.50
C VAL A 117 -1.41 -0.83 3.10
N HIS A 118 -1.06 0.40 3.48
CA HIS A 118 0.32 0.88 3.46
C HIS A 118 0.79 1.16 4.86
N LEU A 119 2.01 0.75 5.21
CA LEU A 119 2.60 1.02 6.53
C LEU A 119 4.10 1.34 6.44
N LEU A 120 4.55 2.23 7.32
CA LEU A 120 5.97 2.43 7.64
C LEU A 120 6.25 1.81 8.99
N VAL A 121 7.13 0.80 9.01
CA VAL A 121 7.45 0.02 10.20
C VAL A 121 8.94 -0.24 10.36
N GLN A 122 9.40 -0.21 11.59
CA GLN A 122 10.75 -0.60 12.00
C GLN A 122 10.66 -1.83 12.90
N MET A 123 11.22 -2.96 12.46
CA MET A 123 11.30 -4.14 13.32
C MET A 123 12.31 -3.91 14.45
N ARG A 124 11.97 -4.36 15.66
CA ARG A 124 12.88 -4.39 16.81
C ARG A 124 13.76 -5.64 16.76
N VAL A 125 14.87 -5.61 17.50
CA VAL A 125 15.83 -6.72 17.55
C VAL A 125 15.14 -8.03 17.97
N GLY A 126 15.46 -9.12 17.27
CA GLY A 126 14.87 -10.44 17.51
C GLY A 126 13.62 -10.74 16.67
N TRP A 127 13.05 -9.74 15.99
CA TRP A 127 11.88 -9.91 15.14
C TRP A 127 12.19 -9.70 13.67
N ARG A 128 11.56 -10.49 12.80
CA ARG A 128 11.75 -10.43 11.35
C ARG A 128 10.48 -9.95 10.65
N LEU A 129 10.67 -9.04 9.69
CA LEU A 129 9.56 -8.42 8.97
C LEU A 129 8.68 -9.45 8.26
N ARG A 130 9.30 -10.44 7.58
CA ARG A 130 8.58 -11.48 6.85
C ARG A 130 7.65 -12.29 7.74
N GLU A 131 8.18 -12.79 8.87
CA GLU A 131 7.42 -13.57 9.85
C GLU A 131 6.27 -12.72 10.44
N GLN A 132 6.51 -11.43 10.66
CA GLN A 132 5.50 -10.51 11.16
C GLN A 132 4.39 -10.22 10.13
N CYS A 133 4.75 -10.03 8.85
CA CYS A 133 3.78 -9.89 7.75
C CYS A 133 2.89 -11.12 7.62
N GLU A 134 3.50 -12.31 7.61
CA GLU A 134 2.76 -13.58 7.60
C GLU A 134 1.83 -13.70 8.81
N SER A 135 2.28 -13.27 10.00
CA SER A 135 1.45 -13.27 11.21
C SER A 135 0.24 -12.35 11.09
N TRP A 136 0.42 -11.08 10.72
CA TRP A 136 -0.68 -10.12 10.54
C TRP A 136 -1.69 -10.60 9.50
N MET A 137 -1.21 -10.99 8.31
CA MET A 137 -2.07 -11.41 7.21
C MET A 137 -2.85 -12.69 7.55
N ARG A 138 -2.20 -13.67 8.22
CA ARG A 138 -2.87 -14.90 8.64
C ARG A 138 -3.93 -14.64 9.70
N PHE A 139 -3.62 -13.83 10.72
CA PHE A 139 -4.57 -13.52 11.78
C PHE A 139 -5.80 -12.78 11.22
N THR A 140 -5.58 -11.71 10.47
CA THR A 140 -6.65 -10.88 9.92
C THR A 140 -7.50 -11.65 8.91
N ALA A 141 -6.89 -12.45 8.01
CA ALA A 141 -7.64 -13.28 7.07
C ALA A 141 -8.58 -14.27 7.78
N ARG A 142 -8.11 -14.92 8.86
CA ARG A 142 -8.95 -15.85 9.64
C ARG A 142 -10.13 -15.15 10.30
N ARG A 143 -9.90 -13.96 10.88
CA ARG A 143 -10.95 -13.16 11.54
C ARG A 143 -11.99 -12.66 10.55
N ILE A 144 -11.54 -12.10 9.43
CA ILE A 144 -12.41 -11.60 8.34
C ILE A 144 -13.25 -12.74 7.76
N ASN A 145 -12.62 -13.87 7.43
CA ASN A 145 -13.33 -15.03 6.88
C ASN A 145 -14.36 -15.62 7.84
N ALA A 146 -14.05 -15.68 9.15
CA ALA A 146 -14.98 -16.15 10.16
C ALA A 146 -16.25 -15.27 10.22
N LEU A 147 -16.10 -13.94 10.19
CA LEU A 147 -17.24 -13.02 10.16
C LEU A 147 -18.05 -13.13 8.87
N ARG A 148 -17.37 -13.33 7.73
CA ARG A 148 -18.02 -13.54 6.44
C ARG A 148 -18.64 -14.92 6.28
N LYS A 149 -18.36 -15.87 7.18
CA LYS A 149 -18.77 -17.29 7.10
C LYS A 149 -18.31 -17.97 5.80
N ILE A 150 -17.12 -17.65 5.32
CA ILE A 150 -16.51 -18.27 4.13
C ILE A 150 -15.10 -18.78 4.41
N VAL A 151 -14.58 -19.59 3.50
CA VAL A 151 -13.16 -20.01 3.46
C VAL A 151 -12.54 -19.46 2.18
N GLY A 152 -11.31 -18.95 2.25
CA GLY A 152 -10.60 -18.45 1.07
C GLY A 152 -9.38 -17.60 1.41
N LYS A 153 -8.59 -17.26 0.38
CA LYS A 153 -7.46 -16.33 0.50
C LYS A 153 -8.00 -14.90 0.52
N VAL A 154 -7.58 -14.10 1.50
CA VAL A 154 -7.94 -12.67 1.62
C VAL A 154 -6.83 -11.81 1.01
N TRP A 155 -5.57 -12.12 1.35
CA TRP A 155 -4.43 -11.29 1.00
C TRP A 155 -3.59 -11.88 -0.14
N SER A 156 -3.05 -11.03 -1.01
CA SER A 156 -1.91 -11.37 -1.87
C SER A 156 -0.61 -11.37 -1.07
N GLU A 157 0.50 -11.80 -1.68
CA GLU A 157 1.82 -11.71 -1.05
C GLU A 157 2.14 -10.24 -0.72
N PRO A 158 2.80 -9.97 0.43
CA PRO A 158 3.16 -8.61 0.81
C PRO A 158 4.25 -8.08 -0.13
N PHE A 159 4.26 -6.75 -0.31
CA PHE A 159 5.38 -6.04 -0.91
C PHE A 159 6.11 -5.27 0.19
N ASP A 160 7.44 -5.27 0.19
CA ASP A 160 8.25 -4.48 1.10
C ASP A 160 9.36 -3.71 0.38
N HIS A 161 9.71 -2.55 0.93
CA HIS A 161 10.78 -1.70 0.44
C HIS A 161 11.52 -1.00 1.58
N ILE A 162 12.82 -1.29 1.72
CA ILE A 162 13.69 -0.65 2.70
C ILE A 162 13.84 0.84 2.34
N VAL A 163 13.53 1.72 3.30
CA VAL A 163 13.71 3.16 3.16
C VAL A 163 15.20 3.50 3.22
N ARG A 164 15.71 4.19 2.20
CA ARG A 164 17.15 4.38 1.96
C ARG A 164 17.70 5.72 2.41
N ASN A 165 16.86 6.73 2.52
CA ASN A 165 17.24 8.09 2.94
C ASN A 165 16.03 8.85 3.49
N GLU A 166 16.31 9.99 4.11
CA GLU A 166 15.31 10.87 4.72
C GLU A 166 14.29 11.41 3.70
N GLY A 167 14.73 11.82 2.51
CA GLY A 167 13.80 12.31 1.47
C GLY A 167 12.79 11.24 1.04
N GLN A 168 13.21 9.98 0.96
CA GLN A 168 12.32 8.85 0.69
C GLN A 168 11.38 8.58 1.87
N PHE A 169 11.88 8.71 3.10
CA PHE A 169 11.07 8.56 4.30
C PHE A 169 9.92 9.57 4.31
N GLU A 170 10.21 10.86 4.14
CA GLU A 170 9.21 11.92 4.10
C GLU A 170 8.23 11.78 2.92
N TYR A 171 8.72 11.34 1.75
CA TYR A 171 7.85 11.03 0.62
C TYR A 171 6.83 9.93 0.96
N LEU A 172 7.27 8.82 1.57
CA LEU A 172 6.39 7.71 1.94
C LEU A 172 5.44 8.09 3.08
N ARG A 173 5.90 8.93 4.01
CA ARG A 173 5.08 9.49 5.09
C ARG A 173 3.89 10.26 4.53
N ARG A 174 4.16 11.17 3.59
CA ARG A 174 3.13 11.95 2.90
C ARG A 174 2.27 11.07 1.99
N TYR A 175 2.87 10.13 1.28
CA TYR A 175 2.12 9.18 0.43
C TYR A 175 1.07 8.42 1.23
N ILE A 176 1.40 7.91 2.43
CA ILE A 176 0.44 7.21 3.29
C ILE A 176 -0.71 8.13 3.74
N GLU A 177 -0.42 9.37 4.12
CA GLU A 177 -1.44 10.32 4.60
C GLU A 177 -2.33 10.85 3.47
N GLU A 178 -1.77 11.09 2.28
CA GLU A 178 -2.49 11.66 1.13
C GLU A 178 -3.21 10.61 0.28
N ASN A 179 -2.89 9.32 0.42
CA ASN A 179 -3.47 8.24 -0.39
C ASN A 179 -5.01 8.27 -0.41
N PRO A 180 -5.72 8.40 0.74
CA PRO A 180 -7.17 8.46 0.74
C PRO A 180 -7.74 9.65 -0.04
N ALA A 181 -7.14 10.84 0.12
CA ALA A 181 -7.58 12.05 -0.58
C ALA A 181 -7.35 11.93 -2.08
N ASN A 182 -6.20 11.37 -2.50
CA ASN A 182 -5.88 11.11 -3.91
C ASN A 182 -6.85 10.09 -4.52
N ALA A 183 -7.26 9.09 -3.75
CA ALA A 183 -8.27 8.10 -4.12
C ALA A 183 -9.72 8.63 -3.99
N LYS A 184 -9.91 9.90 -3.62
CA LYS A 184 -11.22 10.57 -3.43
C LYS A 184 -12.13 9.84 -2.44
N LEU A 185 -11.54 9.27 -1.40
CA LEU A 185 -12.26 8.56 -0.36
C LEU A 185 -12.84 9.52 0.68
N SER A 186 -13.96 9.12 1.28
CA SER A 186 -14.51 9.76 2.48
C SER A 186 -13.85 9.18 3.74
N ASP A 187 -13.98 9.87 4.87
CA ASP A 187 -13.36 9.45 6.14
C ASP A 187 -13.88 8.13 6.70
N GLU A 188 -15.02 7.67 6.21
CA GLU A 188 -15.60 6.39 6.59
C GLU A 188 -15.02 5.22 5.76
N ASP A 189 -14.33 5.51 4.65
CA ASP A 189 -13.84 4.49 3.72
C ASP A 189 -12.45 3.93 4.09
N TYR A 190 -11.72 4.59 4.99
CA TYR A 190 -10.34 4.24 5.34
C TYR A 190 -10.05 4.46 6.84
N LEU A 191 -8.94 3.90 7.32
CA LEU A 191 -8.41 4.19 8.66
C LEU A 191 -6.96 4.66 8.54
N LEU A 192 -6.69 5.90 8.94
CA LEU A 192 -5.34 6.44 9.03
C LEU A 192 -4.89 6.52 10.48
N TRP A 193 -3.72 5.98 10.78
CA TRP A 193 -3.10 6.07 12.10
C TRP A 193 -1.69 6.62 11.98
N VAL A 194 -1.33 7.55 12.87
CA VAL A 194 -0.01 8.20 12.90
C VAL A 194 0.56 8.16 14.31
N HIS A 195 1.82 7.77 14.43
CA HIS A 195 2.53 7.75 15.71
C HIS A 195 2.50 9.14 16.37
N GLY A 196 2.18 9.19 17.66
CA GLY A 196 1.99 10.42 18.43
C GLY A 196 0.62 11.11 18.24
N SER A 197 -0.13 10.79 17.18
CA SER A 197 -1.46 11.38 16.93
C SER A 197 -2.61 10.39 17.07
N GLY A 198 -2.35 9.08 16.96
CA GLY A 198 -3.39 8.06 16.97
C GLY A 198 -4.14 7.99 15.65
N PHE A 199 -5.41 7.59 15.69
CA PHE A 199 -6.28 7.60 14.51
C PHE A 199 -6.63 9.03 14.12
N VAL A 200 -6.36 9.37 12.86
CA VAL A 200 -6.63 10.68 12.29
C VAL A 200 -7.96 10.61 11.53
N LEU A 201 -8.95 11.36 12.00
CA LEU A 201 -10.17 11.65 11.23
C LEU A 201 -9.88 12.88 10.38
N SER A 202 -10.25 12.90 9.08
CA SER A 202 -10.19 14.17 8.35
C SER A 202 -11.23 15.12 8.97
N HIS A 203 -10.74 16.05 9.78
CA HIS A 203 -11.47 17.28 9.98
C HIS A 203 -11.09 18.12 8.78
N ALA A 204 -12.00 18.23 7.82
CA ALA A 204 -11.92 19.17 6.73
C ALA A 204 -11.61 20.57 7.29
N SER A 205 -10.32 20.93 7.34
CA SER A 205 -9.75 22.22 7.75
C SER A 205 -10.21 22.75 9.12
N PRO A 206 -9.32 23.18 10.03
CA PRO A 206 -9.76 24.09 11.07
C PRO A 206 -10.18 25.38 10.36
N ARG A 207 -11.49 25.58 10.12
CA ARG A 207 -12.01 26.94 10.03
C ARG A 207 -11.53 27.60 11.31
N ARG A 208 -10.58 28.53 11.20
CA ARG A 208 -10.33 29.51 12.26
C ARG A 208 -11.68 30.15 12.50
N VAL A 209 -12.35 29.74 13.57
CA VAL A 209 -13.28 30.63 14.23
C VAL A 209 -12.37 31.70 14.80
N THR A 210 -12.25 32.82 14.08
CA THR A 210 -11.82 34.05 14.71
C THR A 210 -12.78 34.28 15.85
N ARG A 211 -12.27 34.20 17.09
CA ARG A 211 -12.92 34.86 18.21
C ARG A 211 -12.69 36.35 17.99
N ASP A 212 -13.52 36.95 17.15
CA ASP A 212 -13.82 38.36 17.29
C ASP A 212 -14.92 38.46 18.33
N GLY A 213 -14.56 39.00 19.48
CA GLY A 213 -15.39 39.08 20.68
C GLY A 213 -14.59 39.67 21.83
N ASP A 214 -14.35 40.97 21.71
CA ASP A 214 -14.21 42.00 22.75
C ASP A 214 -13.65 41.63 24.13
N TRP A 215 -12.55 42.30 24.49
CA TRP A 215 -12.41 43.01 25.77
C TRP A 215 -11.43 44.18 25.61
N GLY A 216 -11.89 45.42 25.82
CA GLY A 216 -11.05 46.58 26.13
C GLY A 216 -11.22 47.79 25.22
#